data_AF-A0A843G877-F1
#
_entry.id   AF-A0A843G877-F1
#
_cell.length_a   1.000
_cell.length_b   1.000
_cell.length_c   1.000
_cell.angle_alpha   90.00
_cell.angle_beta   90.00
_cell.angle_gamma   90.00
#
_symmetry.space_group_name_H-M   'P 1'
#
loop_
_entity.id
_entity.type
_entity.pdbx_description
1 polymer ?
#
loop_
_entity_poly.entity_id
_entity_poly.type
_entity_poly.pdbx_seq_one_letter_code
_entity_poly.pdbx_strand_id
1 'polypeptide(L)'
;MKKPGFLNKITIIDILIIICIIGAVGFAIYHMADDDSSNASATSFDYSTNPKILETYLDYYKNGNVVTSTIVGTDAKTGEKVELNGKVLWLGETEKEKVNVLIDDNGKKLLAGFYKDVPNADLFIDSISLES
;
A
#
# COMPACT_ATOMS: atom_id res chain seq x y z
N MET A 1 10.34 -24.51 -52.47
CA MET A 1 9.21 -23.71 -51.95
C MET A 1 9.51 -22.24 -52.22
N LYS A 2 8.68 -21.54 -53.00
CA LYS A 2 8.88 -20.11 -53.33
C LYS A 2 8.66 -19.26 -52.09
N LYS A 3 9.68 -18.53 -51.65
CA LYS A 3 9.56 -17.54 -50.56
C LYS A 3 8.60 -16.43 -51.01
N PRO A 4 7.65 -15.99 -50.17
CA PRO A 4 6.68 -14.95 -50.53
C PRO A 4 7.39 -13.63 -50.86
N GLY A 5 6.99 -12.99 -51.96
CA GLY A 5 7.65 -11.83 -52.57
C GLY A 5 7.70 -10.54 -51.73
N PHE A 6 7.14 -10.56 -50.52
CA PHE A 6 7.25 -9.47 -49.55
C PHE A 6 8.60 -9.46 -48.80
N LEU A 7 9.29 -10.61 -48.73
CA LEU A 7 10.59 -10.72 -48.04
C LEU A 7 11.77 -10.12 -48.81
N ASN A 8 11.60 -9.79 -50.09
CA ASN A 8 12.68 -9.27 -50.95
C ASN A 8 12.83 -7.73 -50.91
N LYS A 9 12.02 -7.02 -50.12
CA LYS A 9 12.08 -5.55 -49.96
C LYS A 9 12.36 -5.10 -48.52
N ILE A 10 12.68 -6.03 -47.64
CA ILE A 10 13.01 -5.72 -46.25
C ILE A 10 14.52 -5.51 -46.19
N THR A 11 14.94 -4.29 -45.89
CA THR A 11 16.34 -3.95 -45.70
C THR A 11 16.78 -4.39 -44.31
N ILE A 12 18.06 -4.68 -44.09
CA ILE A 12 18.62 -5.01 -42.77
C ILE A 12 18.23 -3.97 -41.71
N ILE A 13 18.12 -2.71 -42.12
CA ILE A 13 17.67 -1.58 -41.29
C ILE A 13 16.23 -1.76 -40.82
N ASP A 14 15.33 -2.23 -41.68
CA ASP A 14 13.91 -2.46 -41.32
C ASP A 14 13.78 -3.57 -40.27
N ILE A 15 14.60 -4.62 -40.37
CA ILE A 15 14.66 -5.71 -39.38
C ILE A 15 15.12 -5.18 -38.02
N LEU A 16 16.10 -4.29 -38.01
CA LEU A 16 16.66 -3.68 -36.79
C LEU A 16 15.62 -2.80 -36.07
N ILE A 17 14.86 -2.01 -36.85
CA ILE A 17 13.76 -1.18 -36.33
C ILE A 17 12.67 -2.06 -35.70
N ILE A 18 12.28 -3.15 -36.37
CA ILE A 18 11.26 -4.08 -35.85
C ILE A 18 11.71 -4.69 -34.52
N ILE A 19 12.97 -5.11 -34.40
CA ILE A 19 13.51 -5.66 -33.15
C ILE A 19 13.50 -4.61 -32.03
N CYS A 20 13.89 -3.36 -32.32
CA CYS A 20 13.83 -2.27 -31.35
C CYS A 20 12.40 -1.99 -30.86
N ILE A 21 11.41 -2.01 -31.75
CA ILE A 21 10.00 -1.81 -31.38
C ILE A 21 9.50 -2.96 -30.50
N ILE A 22 9.76 -4.22 -30.90
CA ILE A 22 9.37 -5.39 -30.10
C ILE A 22 10.06 -5.36 -28.73
N GLY A 23 11.33 -4.98 -28.67
CA GLY A 23 12.07 -4.83 -27.42
C GLY A 23 11.50 -3.73 -26.52
N ALA A 24 11.15 -2.58 -27.07
CA ALA A 24 10.54 -1.48 -26.31
C ALA A 24 9.15 -1.85 -25.79
N VAL A 25 8.32 -2.51 -26.60
CA VAL A 25 6.99 -3.00 -26.19
C VAL A 25 7.13 -4.09 -25.12
N GLY A 26 8.05 -5.04 -25.30
CA GLY A 26 8.33 -6.09 -24.32
C GLY A 26 8.84 -5.54 -22.99
N PHE A 27 9.73 -4.54 -23.03
CA PHE A 27 10.23 -3.86 -21.84
C PHE A 27 9.12 -3.06 -21.13
N ALA A 28 8.27 -2.36 -21.87
CA ALA A 28 7.14 -1.65 -21.29
C ALA A 28 6.15 -2.61 -20.60
N ILE A 29 5.81 -3.74 -21.23
CA ILE A 29 4.94 -4.75 -20.63
C ILE A 29 5.59 -5.40 -19.41
N TYR A 30 6.88 -5.73 -19.47
CA TYR A 30 7.62 -6.29 -18.33
C TYR A 30 7.63 -5.30 -17.16
N HIS A 31 7.92 -4.02 -17.40
CA HIS A 31 7.95 -2.99 -16.38
C HIS A 31 6.57 -2.73 -15.77
N MET A 32 5.49 -2.81 -16.56
CA MET A 32 4.12 -2.70 -16.07
C MET A 32 3.67 -3.95 -15.28
N ALA A 33 4.19 -5.13 -15.60
CA ALA A 33 3.83 -6.37 -14.91
C ALA A 33 4.57 -6.55 -13.57
N ASP A 34 5.77 -5.96 -13.40
CA ASP A 34 6.49 -5.94 -12.12
C ASP A 34 5.77 -5.04 -11.08
N ASP A 35 5.10 -3.99 -11.55
CA ASP A 35 4.30 -3.05 -10.71
C ASP A 35 3.03 -3.70 -10.12
N ASP A 36 2.58 -4.83 -10.69
CA ASP A 36 1.37 -5.57 -10.28
C ASP A 36 1.73 -6.80 -9.42
N SER A 37 2.97 -6.88 -8.90
CA SER A 37 3.33 -7.91 -7.95
C SER A 37 2.60 -7.66 -6.63
N SER A 38 1.59 -8.50 -6.38
CA SER A 38 0.78 -8.63 -5.17
C SER A 38 1.62 -8.98 -3.94
N ASN A 39 2.55 -8.10 -3.57
CA ASN A 39 3.30 -8.19 -2.34
C ASN A 39 2.37 -7.73 -1.23
N ALA A 40 1.54 -8.65 -0.73
CA ALA A 40 0.85 -8.49 0.54
C ALA A 40 1.91 -8.19 1.59
N SER A 41 2.14 -6.90 1.81
CA SER A 41 3.21 -6.39 2.63
C SER A 41 2.57 -6.11 3.98
N ALA A 42 2.82 -7.02 4.93
CA ALA A 42 2.41 -6.84 6.30
C ALA A 42 3.53 -6.14 7.06
N THR A 43 3.30 -4.89 7.47
CA THR A 43 4.27 -4.13 8.26
C THR A 43 3.69 -3.77 9.61
N SER A 44 4.39 -4.15 10.69
CA SER A 44 3.97 -3.90 12.07
C SER A 44 4.75 -2.74 12.67
N PHE A 45 4.05 -1.93 13.47
CA PHE A 45 4.55 -0.72 14.09
C PHE A 45 4.11 -0.63 15.54
N ASP A 46 4.94 0.04 16.32
CA ASP A 46 4.72 0.43 17.71
C ASP A 46 4.96 1.94 17.87
N TYR A 47 4.82 2.44 19.10
CA TYR A 47 5.03 3.86 19.37
C TYR A 47 6.42 4.38 18.94
N SER A 48 7.46 3.54 18.98
CA SER A 48 8.83 3.94 18.62
C SER A 48 9.06 4.06 17.11
N THR A 49 8.23 3.36 16.33
CA THR A 49 8.27 3.32 14.86
C THR A 49 7.13 4.10 14.22
N ASN A 50 6.37 4.84 15.04
CA ASN A 50 5.22 5.64 14.68
C ASN A 50 5.40 6.54 13.42
N PRO A 51 6.54 7.24 13.22
CA PRO A 51 6.72 8.10 12.04
C PRO A 51 6.64 7.35 10.70
N LYS A 52 6.93 6.04 10.69
CA LYS A 52 6.92 5.21 9.46
C LYS A 52 5.55 4.66 9.10
N ILE A 53 4.59 4.70 10.03
CA ILE A 53 3.21 4.22 9.79
C ILE A 53 2.58 5.03 8.66
N LEU A 54 2.72 6.35 8.70
CA LEU A 54 2.16 7.25 7.70
C LEU A 54 2.80 7.03 6.33
N GLU A 55 4.13 6.92 6.28
CA GLU A 55 4.85 6.67 5.03
C GLU A 55 4.39 5.36 4.38
N THR A 56 4.29 4.29 5.18
CA THR A 56 3.85 2.97 4.71
C THR A 56 2.40 2.98 4.25
N TYR A 57 1.51 3.64 4.99
CA TYR A 57 0.12 3.81 4.57
C TYR A 57 -0.01 4.60 3.27
N LEU A 58 0.74 5.70 3.13
CA LEU A 58 0.72 6.51 1.91
C LEU A 58 1.27 5.76 0.71
N ASP A 59 2.26 4.90 0.91
CA ASP A 59 2.77 4.01 -0.14
C ASP A 59 1.69 3.05 -0.63
N TYR A 60 1.06 2.30 0.29
CA TYR A 60 -0.03 1.38 -0.04
C TYR A 60 -1.23 2.09 -0.68
N TYR A 61 -1.60 3.27 -0.15
CA TYR A 61 -2.73 4.03 -0.67
C TYR A 61 -2.47 4.61 -2.07
N LYS A 62 -1.24 5.10 -2.35
CA LYS A 62 -0.87 5.60 -3.69
C LYS A 62 -0.91 4.51 -4.75
N ASN A 63 -0.62 3.27 -4.36
CA ASN A 63 -0.70 2.10 -5.24
C ASN A 63 -2.14 1.64 -5.48
N GLY A 64 -3.14 2.32 -4.91
CA GLY A 64 -4.56 2.01 -5.09
C GLY A 64 -5.08 0.86 -4.22
N ASN A 65 -4.26 0.38 -3.27
CA ASN A 65 -4.61 -0.75 -2.42
C ASN A 65 -5.57 -0.35 -1.30
N VAL A 66 -6.46 -1.28 -0.93
CA VAL A 66 -7.30 -1.14 0.25
C VAL A 66 -6.45 -1.51 1.46
N VAL A 67 -6.04 -0.51 2.24
CA VAL A 67 -5.24 -0.77 3.43
C VAL A 67 -6.10 -1.31 4.57
N THR A 68 -5.78 -2.50 5.05
CA THR A 68 -6.35 -3.09 6.27
C THR A 68 -5.36 -2.95 7.42
N SER A 69 -5.88 -2.91 8.65
CA SER A 69 -5.06 -2.83 9.85
C SER A 69 -5.53 -3.79 10.93
N THR A 70 -4.57 -4.41 11.61
CA THR A 70 -4.75 -5.08 12.88
C THR A 70 -4.22 -4.19 13.99
N ILE A 71 -5.08 -3.75 14.91
CA ILE A 71 -4.68 -2.96 16.06
C ILE A 71 -4.80 -3.79 17.32
N VAL A 72 -3.71 -3.88 18.06
CA VAL A 72 -3.70 -4.35 19.44
C VAL A 72 -3.62 -3.13 20.33
N GLY A 73 -4.58 -2.98 21.24
CA GLY A 73 -4.69 -1.78 22.03
C GLY A 73 -5.62 -1.92 23.23
N THR A 74 -5.98 -0.80 23.81
CA THR A 74 -6.88 -0.70 24.97
C THR A 74 -8.09 0.15 24.62
N ASP A 75 -9.30 -0.39 24.81
CA ASP A 75 -10.55 0.35 24.61
C ASP A 75 -10.66 1.49 25.64
N ALA A 76 -10.93 2.71 25.17
CA ALA A 76 -10.93 3.88 26.04
C ALA A 76 -12.11 3.94 27.02
N LYS A 77 -13.21 3.23 26.72
CA LYS A 77 -14.44 3.19 27.54
C LYS A 77 -14.38 2.09 28.59
N THR A 78 -13.89 0.91 28.22
CA THR A 78 -13.85 -0.25 29.12
C THR A 78 -12.51 -0.42 29.82
N GLY A 79 -11.43 0.10 29.25
CA GLY A 79 -10.06 -0.12 29.72
C GLY A 79 -9.55 -1.53 29.44
N GLU A 80 -10.29 -2.33 28.66
CA GLU A 80 -9.91 -3.70 28.33
C GLU A 80 -8.97 -3.74 27.13
N LYS A 81 -8.08 -4.73 27.11
CA LYS A 81 -7.27 -5.02 25.93
C LYS A 81 -8.13 -5.61 24.83
N VAL A 82 -8.01 -5.06 23.63
CA VAL A 82 -8.75 -5.49 22.46
C VAL A 82 -7.83 -5.61 21.26
N GLU A 83 -8.14 -6.57 20.40
CA GLU A 83 -7.54 -6.74 19.08
C GLU A 83 -8.63 -6.46 18.05
N LEU A 84 -8.38 -5.50 17.16
CA LEU A 84 -9.35 -5.02 16.19
C LEU A 84 -8.77 -5.10 14.78
N ASN A 85 -9.52 -5.73 13.88
CA ASN A 85 -9.20 -5.82 12.46
C ASN A 85 -10.18 -4.94 11.70
N GLY A 86 -9.68 -3.97 10.94
CA GLY A 86 -10.53 -3.04 10.21
C GLY A 86 -9.83 -2.39 9.03
N LYS A 87 -10.62 -1.73 8.18
CA LYS A 87 -10.09 -0.98 7.04
C LYS A 87 -9.62 0.39 7.49
N VAL A 88 -8.40 0.78 7.12
CA VAL A 88 -7.90 2.13 7.39
C VAL A 88 -8.54 3.10 6.40
N LEU A 89 -9.38 3.99 6.92
CA LEU A 89 -10.04 5.02 6.12
C LEU A 89 -9.16 6.26 5.95
N TRP A 90 -8.40 6.60 6.99
CA TRP A 90 -7.55 7.77 6.99
C TRP A 90 -6.48 7.68 8.06
N LEU A 91 -5.32 8.23 7.74
CA LEU A 91 -4.19 8.34 8.64
C LEU A 91 -3.76 9.80 8.66
N GLY A 92 -3.85 10.41 9.84
CA GLY A 92 -3.60 11.82 10.07
C GLY A 92 -2.33 12.05 10.85
N GLU A 93 -1.52 12.98 10.37
CA GLU A 93 -0.44 13.55 11.17
C GLU A 93 -0.94 14.81 11.87
N THR A 94 -0.70 14.91 13.18
CA THR A 94 -0.84 16.16 13.93
C THR A 94 0.53 16.68 14.34
N GLU A 95 0.60 17.95 14.72
CA GLU A 95 1.86 18.58 15.13
C GLU A 95 2.61 17.71 16.15
N LYS A 96 3.90 17.44 15.86
CA LYS A 96 4.83 16.57 16.62
C LYS A 96 4.75 15.07 16.30
N GLU A 97 4.62 14.67 15.03
CA GLU A 97 4.71 13.26 14.58
C GLU A 97 3.66 12.35 15.23
N LYS A 98 2.55 12.94 15.67
CA LYS A 98 1.45 12.25 16.33
C LYS A 98 0.53 11.64 15.29
N VAL A 99 0.24 10.35 15.43
CA VAL A 99 -0.52 9.59 14.45
C VAL A 99 -1.92 9.28 14.95
N ASN A 100 -2.89 9.67 14.13
CA ASN A 100 -4.31 9.40 14.34
C ASN A 100 -4.79 8.47 13.21
N VAL A 101 -5.41 7.36 13.56
CA VAL A 101 -5.90 6.38 12.59
C VAL A 101 -7.42 6.31 12.68
N LEU A 102 -8.10 6.57 11.57
CA LEU A 102 -9.54 6.34 11.45
C LEU A 102 -9.76 4.98 10.78
N ILE A 103 -10.50 4.12 11.47
CA ILE A 103 -10.68 2.72 11.07
C ILE A 103 -12.16 2.42 10.91
N ASP A 104 -12.50 1.65 9.89
CA ASP A 104 -13.81 1.05 9.70
C ASP A 104 -13.77 -0.42 10.13
N ASP A 105 -14.40 -0.71 11.27
CA ASP A 105 -14.68 -2.06 11.73
C ASP A 105 -16.14 -2.39 11.40
N ASN A 106 -16.34 -3.11 10.28
CA ASN A 106 -17.65 -3.62 9.86
C ASN A 106 -18.78 -2.56 9.83
N GLY A 107 -18.48 -1.34 9.41
CA GLY A 107 -19.41 -0.20 9.33
C GLY A 107 -19.35 0.74 10.54
N LYS A 108 -18.62 0.38 11.60
CA LYS A 108 -18.38 1.24 12.76
C LYS A 108 -17.05 1.96 12.59
N LYS A 109 -17.12 3.29 12.52
CA LYS A 109 -15.94 4.16 12.45
C LYS A 109 -15.38 4.38 13.86
N LEU A 110 -14.10 4.10 14.02
CA LEU A 110 -13.38 4.22 15.29
C LEU A 110 -12.13 5.08 15.11
N LEU A 111 -11.90 6.00 16.05
CA LEU A 111 -10.67 6.77 16.10
C LEU A 111 -9.67 6.06 17.02
N ALA A 112 -8.57 5.59 16.44
CA ALA A 112 -7.46 5.02 17.17
C ALA A 112 -6.26 5.99 17.19
N GLY A 113 -5.51 5.99 18.28
CA GLY A 113 -4.29 6.77 18.40
C GLY A 113 -3.45 6.31 19.58
N PHE A 114 -2.19 6.71 19.64
CA PHE A 114 -1.37 6.41 20.81
C PHE A 114 -1.84 7.24 22.02
N TYR A 115 -1.77 6.66 23.22
CA TYR A 115 -2.30 7.25 24.46
C TYR A 115 -1.82 8.68 24.75
N LYS A 116 -0.57 9.01 24.38
CA LYS A 116 0.01 10.34 24.57
C LYS A 116 -0.45 11.38 23.55
N ASP A 117 -1.04 10.92 22.46
CA ASP A 117 -1.21 11.70 21.25
C ASP A 117 -2.65 12.13 21.07
N VAL A 118 -3.60 11.24 21.39
CA VAL A 118 -5.03 11.45 21.18
C VAL A 118 -5.82 11.16 22.46
N PRO A 119 -6.03 12.15 23.35
CA PRO A 119 -6.74 11.94 24.62
C PRO A 119 -8.22 11.55 24.46
N ASN A 120 -8.81 11.78 23.29
CA ASN A 120 -10.21 11.44 22.96
C ASN A 120 -10.33 10.27 21.98
N ALA A 121 -9.32 9.39 21.90
CA ALA A 121 -9.40 8.21 21.05
C ALA A 121 -10.46 7.23 21.60
N ASP A 122 -11.14 6.51 20.70
CA ASP A 122 -11.98 5.38 21.08
C ASP A 122 -11.11 4.17 21.47
N LEU A 123 -9.92 4.07 20.86
CA LEU A 123 -8.97 2.98 21.05
C LEU A 123 -7.54 3.51 21.20
N PHE A 124 -6.85 3.12 22.26
CA PHE A 124 -5.45 3.43 22.45
C PHE A 124 -4.56 2.36 21.85
N ILE A 125 -3.71 2.73 20.91
CA ILE A 125 -2.83 1.81 20.17
C ILE A 125 -1.64 1.42 21.05
N ASP A 126 -1.45 0.12 21.27
CA ASP A 126 -0.18 -0.45 21.75
C ASP A 126 0.69 -0.83 20.54
N SER A 127 0.09 -1.49 19.55
CA SER A 127 0.71 -1.92 18.30
C SER A 127 -0.30 -1.87 17.15
N ILE A 128 0.18 -1.58 15.94
CA ILE A 128 -0.62 -1.60 14.71
C ILE A 128 0.15 -2.30 13.58
N SER A 129 -0.53 -3.18 12.86
CA SER A 129 -0.03 -3.77 11.63
C SER A 129 -0.85 -3.25 10.46
N LEU A 130 -0.19 -2.90 9.37
CA LEU A 130 -0.81 -2.48 8.10
C LEU A 130 -0.56 -3.54 7.04
N GLU A 131 -1.60 -3.82 6.25
CA GLU A 131 -1.58 -4.78 5.14
C GLU A 131 -2.25 -4.16 3.91
N SER A 132 -1.75 -4.47 2.70
CA SER A 132 -2.26 -3.99 1.41
C SER A 132 -2.49 -5.13 0.43
#